data_AF-A0A1I5G884-F1
#
_entry.id   AF-A0A1I5G884-F1
#
_cell.length_a   1.000
_cell.length_b   1.000
_cell.length_c   1.000
_cell.angle_alpha   90.00
_cell.angle_beta   90.00
_cell.angle_gamma   90.00
#
_symmetry.space_group_name_H-M   'P 1'
#
loop_
_entity.id
_entity.type
_entity.pdbx_description
1 polymer ?
#
loop_
_entity_poly.entity_id
_entity_poly.type
_entity_poly.pdbx_seq_one_letter_code
_entity_poly.pdbx_strand_id
1 'polypeptide(L)'
;MSKILIIYTGGTVGMIYDEKTKALRPIGFNEIRNNLPELYRMGIDFYVYAFNPPIDSSDMQPEIWVELASIIEDRYDRYDGFVILHGSDTMSFTASALSFMLENLSKPVILTGSQLPIGKIRTDAKENIITAMEIAATRHNGQVVVPEVCIYFDFALFRGNRSKKYNAEKFEAFYSMNYPPLAEAGIDIKYKTQFVLPCPDKPLKVHKHLDDNVTVLKMFPGITRKAVEAILNVSGLRGVIMETFGSGNTNTQPWFIECLKKAIDKGVIIVDITQCDGGSVELGKYETSQPLQQIGVISGHDMTFEAAITKLMFVLGQDLDPASTKAMIETSLRGELTANTNDWETI
;
A
#
# COMPACT_ATOMS: atom_id res chain seq x y z
N MET A 1 21.23 13.96 -16.35
CA MET A 1 21.31 12.70 -15.58
C MET A 1 20.29 12.81 -14.46
N SER A 2 19.41 11.83 -14.34
CA SER A 2 18.41 11.79 -13.27
C SER A 2 19.09 11.56 -11.91
N LYS A 3 18.64 12.27 -10.87
CA LYS A 3 19.10 12.12 -9.49
C LYS A 3 18.09 11.33 -8.68
N ILE A 4 18.44 10.15 -8.19
CA ILE A 4 17.52 9.29 -7.43
C ILE A 4 17.94 9.22 -5.97
N LEU A 5 16.98 9.34 -5.05
CA LEU A 5 17.20 9.08 -3.63
C LEU A 5 16.76 7.67 -3.28
N ILE A 6 17.70 6.85 -2.81
CA ILE A 6 17.44 5.57 -2.18
C ILE A 6 17.17 5.80 -0.69
N ILE A 7 15.98 5.43 -0.23
CA ILE A 7 15.62 5.45 1.19
C ILE A 7 15.68 4.00 1.69
N TYR A 8 16.70 3.66 2.46
CA TYR A 8 16.88 2.34 3.05
C TYR A 8 16.21 2.31 4.42
N THR A 9 15.02 1.71 4.50
CA THR A 9 14.28 1.56 5.78
C THR A 9 14.72 0.33 6.54
N GLY A 10 15.10 -0.73 5.83
CA GLY A 10 15.49 -2.01 6.41
C GLY A 10 15.08 -3.18 5.53
N GLY A 11 14.63 -4.26 6.15
CA GLY A 11 14.20 -5.47 5.46
C GLY A 11 15.32 -6.39 4.97
N THR A 12 14.90 -7.53 4.40
CA THR A 12 15.77 -8.65 4.02
C THR A 12 16.93 -8.27 3.10
N VAL A 13 16.73 -7.29 2.21
CA VAL A 13 17.78 -6.76 1.30
C VAL A 13 19.05 -6.43 2.08
N GLY A 14 18.91 -5.73 3.20
CA GLY A 14 20.01 -5.31 4.05
C GLY A 14 20.25 -6.25 5.21
N MET A 15 20.06 -7.55 5.04
CA MET A 15 20.46 -8.56 6.01
C MET A 15 21.71 -9.32 5.52
N ILE A 16 22.51 -9.82 6.45
CA ILE A 16 23.58 -10.78 6.16
C ILE A 16 23.51 -11.94 7.14
N TYR A 17 23.90 -13.13 6.69
CA TYR A 17 24.00 -14.29 7.56
C TYR A 17 25.23 -14.16 8.45
N ASP A 18 25.02 -14.15 9.76
CA ASP A 18 26.10 -14.16 10.74
C ASP A 18 26.41 -15.61 11.13
N GLU A 19 27.60 -16.08 10.73
CA GLU A 19 28.05 -17.45 10.99
C GLU A 19 28.19 -17.77 12.49
N LYS A 20 28.39 -16.77 13.34
CA LYS A 20 28.57 -16.96 14.79
C LYS A 20 27.23 -17.14 15.49
N THR A 21 26.25 -16.30 15.16
CA THR A 21 24.91 -16.36 15.78
C THR A 21 23.98 -17.33 15.07
N LYS A 22 24.35 -17.79 13.87
CA LYS A 22 23.51 -18.60 12.97
C LYS A 22 22.19 -17.93 12.59
N ALA A 23 22.14 -16.61 12.68
CA ALA A 23 20.97 -15.78 12.40
C ALA A 23 21.28 -14.72 11.33
N LEU A 24 20.23 -14.16 10.74
CA LEU A 24 20.35 -12.96 9.91
C LEU A 24 20.49 -11.74 10.82
N ARG A 25 21.42 -10.83 10.48
CA ARG A 25 21.56 -9.53 11.14
C ARG A 25 21.49 -8.39 10.12
N PRO A 26 21.01 -7.20 10.51
CA PRO A 26 21.00 -6.05 9.62
C PRO A 26 22.42 -5.57 9.29
N ILE A 27 22.57 -5.00 8.10
CA ILE A 27 23.79 -4.34 7.60
C ILE A 27 23.48 -2.90 7.18
N GLY A 28 24.49 -2.03 7.23
CA GLY A 28 24.36 -0.67 6.72
C GLY A 28 24.39 -0.63 5.19
N PHE A 29 23.90 0.46 4.60
CA PHE A 29 23.86 0.60 3.13
C PHE A 29 25.25 0.51 2.46
N ASN A 30 26.33 0.92 3.13
CA ASN A 30 27.68 0.77 2.59
C ASN A 30 28.01 -0.69 2.22
N GLU A 31 27.49 -1.66 2.97
CA GLU A 31 27.65 -3.09 2.67
C GLU A 31 26.73 -3.54 1.52
N ILE A 32 25.49 -3.03 1.45
CA ILE A 32 24.57 -3.27 0.31
C ILE A 32 25.25 -2.81 -0.99
N ARG A 33 25.83 -1.61 -0.97
CA ARG A 33 26.55 -0.99 -2.09
C ARG A 33 27.72 -1.84 -2.60
N ASN A 34 28.45 -2.48 -1.71
CA ASN A 34 29.57 -3.35 -2.09
C ASN A 34 29.09 -4.63 -2.81
N ASN A 35 27.84 -5.03 -2.62
CA ASN A 35 27.23 -6.19 -3.27
C ASN A 35 26.53 -5.85 -4.60
N LEU A 36 26.45 -4.57 -4.97
CA LEU A 36 25.74 -4.07 -6.16
C LEU A 36 26.57 -3.07 -6.98
N PRO A 37 27.76 -3.45 -7.50
CA PRO A 37 28.61 -2.57 -8.31
C PRO A 37 27.94 -2.10 -9.61
N GLU A 38 26.91 -2.81 -10.09
CA GLU A 38 26.14 -2.50 -11.28
C GLU A 38 25.44 -1.13 -11.20
N LEU A 39 25.08 -0.66 -10.00
CA LEU A 39 24.46 0.67 -9.82
C LEU A 39 25.31 1.80 -10.41
N TYR A 40 26.64 1.70 -10.32
CA TYR A 40 27.56 2.71 -10.85
C TYR A 40 27.66 2.71 -12.37
N ARG A 41 27.21 1.63 -13.02
CA ARG A 41 27.25 1.47 -14.48
C ARG A 41 25.96 1.94 -15.15
N MET A 42 24.90 2.20 -14.38
CA MET A 42 23.60 2.62 -14.89
C MET A 42 23.58 4.05 -15.44
N GLY A 43 24.59 4.87 -15.14
CA GLY A 43 24.58 6.29 -15.52
C GLY A 43 23.50 7.11 -14.81
N ILE A 44 23.08 6.66 -13.62
CA ILE A 44 22.12 7.35 -12.74
C ILE A 44 22.92 7.93 -11.55
N ASP A 45 22.70 9.20 -11.22
CA ASP A 45 23.25 9.80 -10.00
C ASP A 45 22.35 9.39 -8.82
N PHE A 46 22.88 8.70 -7.83
CA PHE A 46 22.08 8.21 -6.70
C PHE A 46 22.67 8.56 -5.35
N TYR A 47 21.76 8.81 -4.40
CA TYR A 47 22.06 9.20 -3.03
C TYR A 47 21.30 8.30 -2.08
N VAL A 48 21.72 8.28 -0.82
CA VAL A 48 21.18 7.32 0.14
C VAL A 48 20.79 8.04 1.41
N TYR A 49 19.57 7.79 1.87
CA TYR A 49 19.14 8.05 3.23
C TYR A 49 18.88 6.69 3.90
N ALA A 50 19.56 6.40 5.00
CA ALA A 50 19.41 5.13 5.71
C ALA A 50 18.83 5.37 7.10
N PHE A 51 17.77 4.63 7.42
CA PHE A 51 17.27 4.54 8.79
C PHE A 51 18.34 3.89 9.68
N ASN A 52 18.46 4.38 10.91
CA ASN A 52 19.41 3.86 11.88
C ASN A 52 18.76 3.85 13.29
N PRO A 53 18.42 2.68 13.83
CA PRO A 53 18.63 1.35 13.24
C PRO A 53 17.72 1.06 12.04
N PRO A 54 18.07 0.10 11.16
CA PRO A 54 17.13 -0.43 10.18
C PRO A 54 15.92 -1.06 10.87
N ILE A 55 14.75 -0.93 10.24
CA ILE A 55 13.45 -1.34 10.75
C ILE A 55 13.05 -2.68 10.12
N ASP A 56 12.56 -3.61 10.93
CA ASP A 56 11.86 -4.80 10.42
C ASP A 56 10.47 -4.39 9.93
N SER A 57 10.06 -4.84 8.74
CA SER A 57 8.76 -4.47 8.19
C SER A 57 7.59 -4.86 9.10
N SER A 58 7.73 -5.91 9.91
CA SER A 58 6.70 -6.32 10.88
C SER A 58 6.50 -5.32 12.03
N ASP A 59 7.49 -4.47 12.30
CA ASP A 59 7.44 -3.40 13.31
C ASP A 59 7.05 -2.03 12.70
N MET A 60 6.63 -1.98 11.44
CA MET A 60 6.16 -0.73 10.80
C MET A 60 4.90 -0.19 11.48
N GLN A 61 4.87 1.13 11.66
CA GLN A 61 3.78 1.88 12.29
C GLN A 61 3.50 3.18 11.51
N PRO A 62 2.32 3.81 11.67
CA PRO A 62 1.96 5.05 11.01
C PRO A 62 2.99 6.17 11.14
N GLU A 63 3.68 6.28 12.29
CA GLU A 63 4.72 7.29 12.53
C GLU A 63 5.89 7.14 11.55
N ILE A 64 6.24 5.90 11.18
CA ILE A 64 7.32 5.63 10.22
C ILE A 64 6.88 6.02 8.81
N TRP A 65 5.59 5.85 8.45
CA TRP A 65 5.07 6.36 7.19
C TRP A 65 5.11 7.88 7.12
N VAL A 66 4.83 8.57 8.23
CA VAL A 66 4.97 10.02 8.36
C VAL A 66 6.43 10.46 8.23
N GLU A 67 7.37 9.73 8.82
CA GLU A 67 8.79 9.98 8.65
C GLU A 67 9.22 9.83 7.18
N LEU A 68 8.80 8.74 6.52
CA LEU A 68 9.06 8.51 5.09
C LEU A 68 8.51 9.62 4.21
N ALA A 69 7.25 9.99 4.41
CA ALA A 69 6.61 11.05 3.65
C ALA A 69 7.32 12.40 3.87
N SER A 70 7.77 12.68 5.10
CA SER A 70 8.55 13.88 5.42
C SER A 70 9.93 13.88 4.77
N ILE A 71 10.62 12.73 4.74
CA ILE A 71 11.92 12.60 4.06
C ILE A 71 11.78 12.93 2.57
N ILE A 72 10.71 12.42 1.93
CA ILE A 72 10.39 12.69 0.52
C ILE A 72 10.08 14.18 0.33
N GLU A 73 9.22 14.77 1.17
CA GLU A 73 8.85 16.19 1.11
C GLU A 73 10.09 17.10 1.15
N ASP A 74 10.92 16.95 2.17
CA ASP A 74 12.12 17.77 2.41
C ASP A 74 13.14 17.72 1.26
N ARG A 75 13.07 16.65 0.47
CA ARG A 75 14.04 16.33 -0.58
C ARG A 75 13.40 16.37 -1.97
N TYR A 76 12.13 16.75 -2.06
CA TYR A 76 11.35 16.58 -3.27
C TYR A 76 11.97 17.29 -4.46
N ASP A 77 12.41 18.54 -4.30
CA ASP A 77 12.98 19.34 -5.39
C ASP A 77 14.42 18.95 -5.76
N ARG A 78 15.12 18.20 -4.89
CA ARG A 78 16.53 17.83 -5.08
C ARG A 78 16.71 16.58 -5.92
N TYR A 79 15.68 15.74 -6.01
CA TYR A 79 15.71 14.45 -6.67
C TYR A 79 14.61 14.34 -7.72
N ASP A 80 14.87 13.52 -8.72
CA ASP A 80 13.99 13.22 -9.83
C ASP A 80 13.08 12.01 -9.54
N GLY A 81 13.41 11.21 -8.53
CA GLY A 81 12.62 10.05 -8.12
C GLY A 81 13.15 9.43 -6.84
N PHE A 82 12.36 8.53 -6.26
CA PHE A 82 12.65 7.89 -4.97
C PHE A 82 12.54 6.38 -5.10
N VAL A 83 13.50 5.66 -4.54
CA VAL A 83 13.44 4.20 -4.38
C VAL A 83 13.49 3.88 -2.90
N ILE A 84 12.48 3.19 -2.38
CA ILE A 84 12.41 2.81 -0.96
C ILE A 84 12.73 1.32 -0.86
N LEU A 85 13.85 0.99 -0.21
CA LEU A 85 14.21 -0.38 0.10
C LEU A 85 13.53 -0.78 1.41
N HIS A 86 12.58 -1.69 1.31
CA HIS A 86 11.65 -2.04 2.38
C HIS A 86 11.56 -3.58 2.57
N GLY A 87 11.24 -4.02 3.79
CA GLY A 87 10.93 -5.43 4.05
C GLY A 87 9.61 -5.85 3.39
N SER A 88 9.53 -7.07 2.87
CA SER A 88 8.39 -7.47 2.02
C SER A 88 7.07 -7.62 2.78
N ASP A 89 7.09 -7.95 4.07
CA ASP A 89 5.88 -8.33 4.82
C ASP A 89 4.80 -7.24 4.88
N THR A 90 5.20 -5.97 5.03
CA THR A 90 4.27 -4.83 5.13
C THR A 90 4.44 -3.81 4.01
N MET A 91 5.19 -4.15 2.95
CA MET A 91 5.48 -3.23 1.86
C MET A 91 4.21 -2.68 1.17
N SER A 92 3.19 -3.53 0.98
CA SER A 92 1.89 -3.12 0.42
C SER A 92 1.13 -2.14 1.31
N PHE A 93 1.26 -2.23 2.63
CA PHE A 93 0.68 -1.24 3.54
C PHE A 93 1.41 0.11 3.43
N THR A 94 2.75 0.11 3.49
CA THR A 94 3.54 1.35 3.34
C THR A 94 3.31 2.00 1.98
N ALA A 95 3.26 1.22 0.89
CA ALA A 95 2.95 1.73 -0.44
C ALA A 95 1.55 2.35 -0.52
N SER A 96 0.57 1.70 0.12
CA SER A 96 -0.81 2.21 0.19
C SER A 96 -0.88 3.52 0.97
N ALA A 97 -0.32 3.58 2.18
CA ALA A 97 -0.30 4.78 3.02
C ALA A 97 0.36 5.96 2.29
N LEU A 98 1.57 5.76 1.75
CA LEU A 98 2.29 6.81 1.02
C LEU A 98 1.51 7.31 -0.21
N SER A 99 0.75 6.44 -0.88
CA SER A 99 -0.06 6.86 -2.03
C SER A 99 -1.08 7.95 -1.64
N PHE A 100 -1.74 7.80 -0.48
CA PHE A 100 -2.69 8.78 0.03
C PHE A 100 -2.00 10.03 0.56
N MET A 101 -0.90 9.84 1.30
CA MET A 101 -0.16 10.91 1.97
C MET A 101 0.52 11.89 0.99
N LEU A 102 0.98 11.41 -0.17
CA LEU A 102 1.68 12.20 -1.17
C LEU A 102 0.69 12.75 -2.23
N GLU A 103 -0.07 13.78 -1.86
CA GLU A 103 -1.01 14.45 -2.79
C GLU A 103 -0.25 15.21 -3.87
N ASN A 104 -0.72 15.11 -5.13
CA ASN A 104 -0.09 15.72 -6.30
C ASN A 104 1.36 15.26 -6.53
N LEU A 105 1.64 13.97 -6.27
CA LEU A 105 2.92 13.36 -6.59
C LEU A 105 3.16 13.36 -8.12
N SER A 106 4.21 14.06 -8.56
CA SER A 106 4.64 14.15 -9.97
C SER A 106 5.96 13.43 -10.27
N LYS A 107 6.50 12.68 -9.29
CA LYS A 107 7.78 11.95 -9.37
C LYS A 107 7.57 10.51 -8.89
N PRO A 108 8.26 9.51 -9.48
CA PRO A 108 8.08 8.13 -9.09
C PRO A 108 8.59 7.87 -7.67
N VAL A 109 7.80 7.12 -6.89
CA VAL A 109 8.21 6.57 -5.59
C VAL A 109 8.06 5.05 -5.68
N ILE A 110 9.18 4.34 -5.86
CA ILE A 110 9.18 2.90 -6.11
C ILE A 110 9.63 2.18 -4.84
N LEU A 111 8.71 1.45 -4.20
CA LEU A 111 9.06 0.51 -3.15
C LEU A 111 9.56 -0.78 -3.79
N THR A 112 10.64 -1.32 -3.25
CA THR A 112 11.13 -2.65 -3.61
C THR A 112 11.88 -3.28 -2.45
N GLY A 113 12.22 -4.55 -2.60
CA GLY A 113 12.87 -5.34 -1.57
C GLY A 113 13.41 -6.64 -2.13
N SER A 114 13.50 -7.66 -1.28
CA SER A 114 13.89 -9.00 -1.70
C SER A 114 13.36 -10.06 -0.74
N GLN A 115 13.20 -11.28 -1.24
CA GLN A 115 12.93 -12.46 -0.43
C GLN A 115 14.22 -13.06 0.11
N LEU A 116 15.34 -12.89 -0.60
CA LEU A 116 16.65 -13.34 -0.15
C LEU A 116 17.58 -12.16 0.14
N PRO A 117 18.42 -12.26 1.20
CA PRO A 117 19.39 -11.21 1.50
C PRO A 117 20.38 -10.97 0.37
N ILE A 118 20.87 -9.74 0.21
CA ILE A 118 21.72 -9.35 -0.92
C ILE A 118 23.03 -10.14 -1.02
N GLY A 119 23.52 -10.70 0.09
CA GLY A 119 24.71 -11.55 0.12
C GLY A 119 24.49 -13.00 -0.31
N LYS A 120 23.26 -13.45 -0.57
CA LYS A 120 22.96 -14.82 -1.02
C LYS A 120 23.17 -14.95 -2.53
N ILE A 121 23.68 -16.11 -2.97
CA ILE A 121 24.00 -16.38 -4.39
C ILE A 121 22.79 -16.21 -5.32
N ARG A 122 21.62 -16.71 -4.91
CA ARG A 122 20.38 -16.66 -5.70
C ARG A 122 19.49 -15.46 -5.35
N THR A 123 20.07 -14.40 -4.78
CA THR A 123 19.29 -13.24 -4.34
C THR A 123 18.55 -12.58 -5.50
N ASP A 124 17.29 -12.23 -5.25
CA ASP A 124 16.44 -11.38 -6.08
C ASP A 124 16.69 -9.88 -5.84
N ALA A 125 17.43 -9.52 -4.77
CA ALA A 125 17.67 -8.13 -4.40
C ALA A 125 18.37 -7.32 -5.50
N LYS A 126 19.31 -7.93 -6.23
CA LYS A 126 20.09 -7.20 -7.23
C LYS A 126 19.22 -6.70 -8.38
N GLU A 127 18.48 -7.61 -9.00
CA GLU A 127 17.58 -7.30 -10.12
C GLU A 127 16.46 -6.36 -9.68
N ASN A 128 15.89 -6.60 -8.49
CA ASN A 128 14.85 -5.74 -7.93
C ASN A 128 15.31 -4.29 -7.77
N ILE A 129 16.49 -4.07 -7.17
CA ILE A 129 17.02 -2.72 -6.94
C ILE A 129 17.41 -2.04 -8.25
N ILE A 130 18.14 -2.75 -9.13
CA ILE A 130 18.60 -2.19 -10.41
C ILE A 130 17.38 -1.75 -11.24
N THR A 131 16.38 -2.61 -11.37
CA THR A 131 15.21 -2.28 -12.20
C THR A 131 14.35 -1.18 -11.56
N ALA A 132 14.19 -1.18 -10.22
CA ALA A 132 13.48 -0.09 -9.54
C ALA A 132 14.18 1.27 -9.75
N MET A 133 15.52 1.30 -9.75
CA MET A 133 16.32 2.48 -10.05
C MET A 133 16.12 2.95 -11.50
N GLU A 134 16.10 2.01 -12.46
CA GLU A 134 15.82 2.31 -13.86
C GLU A 134 14.43 2.90 -14.05
N ILE A 135 13.40 2.30 -13.44
CA ILE A 135 12.02 2.79 -13.47
C ILE A 135 11.95 4.21 -12.89
N ALA A 136 12.56 4.45 -11.73
CA ALA A 136 12.56 5.76 -11.08
C ALA A 136 13.26 6.85 -11.93
N ALA A 137 14.29 6.47 -12.68
CA ALA A 137 15.06 7.37 -13.55
C ALA A 137 14.44 7.57 -14.94
N THR A 138 13.58 6.65 -15.40
CA THR A 138 13.04 6.63 -16.77
C THR A 138 12.22 7.88 -17.07
N ARG A 139 12.44 8.45 -18.27
CA ARG A 139 11.68 9.58 -18.82
C ARG A 139 11.37 9.34 -20.28
N HIS A 140 10.14 9.61 -20.71
CA HIS A 140 9.76 9.62 -22.12
C HIS A 140 9.48 11.06 -22.55
N ASN A 141 10.16 11.55 -23.59
CA ASN A 141 10.07 12.95 -24.05
C ASN A 141 10.27 13.98 -22.92
N GLY A 142 11.18 13.68 -21.98
CA GLY A 142 11.45 14.54 -20.82
C GLY A 142 10.42 14.45 -19.68
N GLN A 143 9.36 13.65 -19.83
CA GLN A 143 8.30 13.50 -18.83
C GLN A 143 8.45 12.21 -18.01
N VAL A 144 8.01 12.27 -16.75
CA VAL A 144 7.91 11.10 -15.86
C VAL A 144 6.90 10.12 -16.44
N VAL A 145 7.28 8.84 -16.50
CA VAL A 145 6.41 7.79 -17.05
C VAL A 145 5.38 7.30 -16.03
N VAL A 146 5.78 7.18 -14.76
CA VAL A 146 4.91 6.67 -13.68
C VAL A 146 4.99 7.60 -12.45
N PRO A 147 4.17 8.67 -12.37
CA PRO A 147 4.16 9.62 -11.26
C PRO A 147 3.33 9.08 -10.07
N GLU A 148 3.64 7.87 -9.62
CA GLU A 148 2.87 7.16 -8.58
C GLU A 148 3.75 6.53 -7.51
N VAL A 149 3.12 6.14 -6.40
CA VAL A 149 3.71 5.20 -5.43
C VAL A 149 3.46 3.78 -5.93
N CYS A 150 4.53 3.05 -6.21
CA CYS A 150 4.47 1.73 -6.81
C CYS A 150 5.25 0.69 -6.00
N ILE A 151 4.94 -0.59 -6.21
CA ILE A 151 5.80 -1.70 -5.82
C ILE A 151 6.40 -2.31 -7.08
N TYR A 152 7.72 -2.46 -7.12
CA TYR A 152 8.40 -3.28 -8.12
C TYR A 152 8.89 -4.58 -7.48
N PHE A 153 8.43 -5.71 -8.02
CA PHE A 153 8.83 -7.04 -7.59
C PHE A 153 8.60 -8.06 -8.71
N ASP A 154 9.49 -9.04 -8.83
CA ASP A 154 9.37 -10.16 -9.78
C ASP A 154 8.94 -9.74 -11.20
N PHE A 155 9.74 -8.85 -11.81
CA PHE A 155 9.55 -8.37 -13.18
C PHE A 155 8.25 -7.58 -13.43
N ALA A 156 7.48 -7.23 -12.41
CA ALA A 156 6.26 -6.46 -12.54
C ALA A 156 6.28 -5.19 -11.67
N LEU A 157 5.75 -4.10 -12.23
CA LEU A 157 5.50 -2.85 -11.51
C LEU A 157 4.00 -2.75 -11.21
N PHE A 158 3.63 -2.72 -9.94
CA PHE A 158 2.25 -2.62 -9.49
C PHE A 158 1.96 -1.23 -8.92
N ARG A 159 0.74 -0.72 -9.13
CA ARG A 159 0.23 0.42 -8.35
C ARG A 159 0.24 0.02 -6.87
N GLY A 160 0.87 0.84 -6.00
CA GLY A 160 1.13 0.48 -4.61
C GLY A 160 -0.12 0.11 -3.83
N ASN A 161 -1.16 0.94 -3.91
CA ASN A 161 -2.46 0.75 -3.27
C ASN A 161 -3.40 -0.25 -3.98
N ARG A 162 -2.89 -1.02 -4.93
CA ARG A 162 -3.58 -2.17 -5.56
C ARG A 162 -2.82 -3.48 -5.35
N SER A 163 -1.71 -3.44 -4.63
CA SER A 163 -0.81 -4.57 -4.43
C SER A 163 -1.09 -5.30 -3.12
N LYS A 164 -0.77 -6.60 -3.08
CA LYS A 164 -0.78 -7.41 -1.87
C LYS A 164 0.34 -8.43 -1.93
N LYS A 165 0.94 -8.76 -0.78
CA LYS A 165 1.88 -9.89 -0.67
C LYS A 165 1.07 -11.18 -0.54
N TYR A 166 1.02 -11.98 -1.60
CA TYR A 166 0.20 -13.20 -1.65
C TYR A 166 0.98 -14.46 -1.28
N ASN A 167 2.31 -14.41 -1.34
CA ASN A 167 3.15 -15.57 -1.07
C ASN A 167 4.37 -15.20 -0.20
N ALA A 168 4.63 -16.02 0.81
CA ALA A 168 5.75 -15.82 1.73
C ALA A 168 7.08 -16.42 1.23
N GLU A 169 7.05 -17.35 0.27
CA GLU A 169 8.22 -18.15 -0.13
C GLU A 169 8.68 -17.92 -1.57
N LYS A 170 7.74 -17.58 -2.47
CA LYS A 170 8.05 -17.32 -3.88
C LYS A 170 8.73 -15.97 -4.07
N PHE A 171 9.56 -15.88 -5.11
CA PHE A 171 10.05 -14.58 -5.62
C PHE A 171 8.91 -13.74 -6.18
N GLU A 172 7.96 -14.36 -6.88
CA GLU A 172 6.64 -13.80 -7.19
C GLU A 172 5.82 -13.65 -5.90
N ALA A 173 6.20 -12.70 -5.05
CA ALA A 173 5.63 -12.50 -3.72
C ALA A 173 4.39 -11.60 -3.75
N PHE A 174 4.31 -10.71 -4.74
CA PHE A 174 3.29 -9.68 -4.88
C PHE A 174 2.47 -9.89 -6.15
N TYR A 175 1.23 -9.41 -6.10
CA TYR A 175 0.28 -9.39 -7.22
C TYR A 175 -0.67 -8.21 -7.04
N SER A 176 -1.44 -7.93 -8.09
CA SER A 176 -2.57 -7.00 -8.06
C SER A 176 -3.74 -7.66 -8.78
N MET A 177 -4.75 -8.09 -8.01
CA MET A 177 -5.83 -8.91 -8.57
C MET A 177 -6.88 -8.07 -9.30
N ASN A 178 -7.24 -6.92 -8.74
CA ASN A 178 -8.28 -6.03 -9.26
C ASN A 178 -7.73 -4.92 -10.19
N TYR A 179 -6.42 -4.90 -10.46
CA TYR A 179 -5.82 -3.89 -11.33
C TYR A 179 -4.60 -4.45 -12.08
N PRO A 180 -4.43 -4.15 -13.39
CA PRO A 180 -3.29 -4.65 -14.14
C PRO A 180 -1.95 -4.04 -13.67
N PRO A 181 -0.82 -4.74 -13.85
CA PRO A 181 0.50 -4.15 -13.68
C PRO A 181 0.70 -2.91 -14.56
N LEU A 182 1.38 -1.91 -14.04
CA LEU A 182 1.72 -0.66 -14.74
C LEU A 182 2.88 -0.83 -15.71
N ALA A 183 3.77 -1.79 -15.45
CA ALA A 183 4.85 -2.17 -16.35
C ALA A 183 5.29 -3.62 -16.12
N GLU A 184 5.91 -4.21 -17.15
CA GLU A 184 6.56 -5.51 -17.09
C GLU A 184 8.02 -5.35 -17.54
N ALA A 185 8.97 -5.81 -16.72
CA ALA A 185 10.39 -5.78 -17.01
C ALA A 185 10.83 -7.09 -17.68
N GLY A 186 11.00 -7.05 -19.00
CA GLY A 186 11.59 -8.13 -19.78
C GLY A 186 13.01 -7.77 -20.24
N ILE A 187 13.33 -8.04 -21.50
CA ILE A 187 14.54 -7.49 -22.16
C ILE A 187 14.51 -5.96 -22.09
N ASP A 188 13.34 -5.38 -22.33
CA ASP A 188 13.03 -3.96 -22.12
C ASP A 188 11.88 -3.84 -21.12
N ILE A 189 11.79 -2.69 -20.44
CA ILE A 189 10.65 -2.38 -19.56
C ILE A 189 9.48 -1.88 -20.43
N LYS A 190 8.38 -2.63 -20.42
CA LYS A 190 7.15 -2.32 -21.16
C LYS A 190 6.15 -1.62 -20.25
N TYR A 191 6.06 -0.31 -20.37
CA TYR A 191 5.09 0.51 -19.63
C TYR A 191 3.69 0.45 -20.27
N LYS A 192 2.67 0.18 -19.46
CA LYS A 192 1.25 0.19 -19.84
C LYS A 192 0.61 1.51 -19.40
N THR A 193 0.99 2.60 -20.06
CA THR A 193 0.65 3.98 -19.65
C THR A 193 -0.84 4.27 -19.57
N GLN A 194 -1.70 3.48 -20.24
CA GLN A 194 -3.15 3.58 -20.12
C GLN A 194 -3.69 3.27 -18.71
N PHE A 195 -2.91 2.57 -17.88
CA PHE A 195 -3.26 2.25 -16.50
C PHE A 195 -2.59 3.17 -15.48
N VAL A 196 -1.74 4.10 -15.93
CA VAL A 196 -0.99 5.01 -15.06
C VAL A 196 -1.80 6.29 -14.83
N LEU A 197 -1.77 6.82 -13.60
CA LEU A 197 -2.40 8.10 -13.26
C LEU A 197 -1.76 9.25 -14.03
N PRO A 198 -2.56 10.24 -14.47
CA PRO A 198 -2.01 11.43 -15.11
C PRO A 198 -1.10 12.19 -14.13
N CYS A 199 -0.02 12.77 -14.67
CA CYS A 199 0.85 13.63 -13.88
C CYS A 199 0.07 14.86 -13.39
N PRO A 200 0.12 15.21 -12.10
CA PRO A 200 -0.63 16.34 -11.55
C PRO A 200 -0.04 17.69 -11.99
N ASP A 201 -0.88 18.71 -11.99
CA ASP A 201 -0.54 20.10 -12.35
C ASP A 201 -0.23 21.00 -11.14
N LYS A 202 -0.42 20.47 -9.93
CA LYS A 202 -0.21 21.16 -8.65
C LYS A 202 1.09 20.70 -7.97
N PRO A 203 1.67 21.53 -7.10
CA PRO A 203 2.82 21.12 -6.29
C PRO A 203 2.45 19.99 -5.32
N LEU A 204 3.46 19.17 -4.97
CA LEU A 204 3.33 18.14 -3.94
C LEU A 204 2.79 18.75 -2.64
N LYS A 205 1.80 18.09 -2.06
CA LYS A 205 1.30 18.36 -0.71
C LYS A 205 1.37 17.07 0.09
N VAL A 206 2.11 17.10 1.21
CA VAL A 206 2.25 15.92 2.07
C VAL A 206 1.34 16.01 3.27
N HIS A 207 0.55 14.96 3.47
CA HIS A 207 -0.33 14.80 4.63
C HIS A 207 0.34 13.92 5.67
N LYS A 208 0.46 14.44 6.89
CA LYS A 208 1.22 13.82 7.99
C LYS A 208 0.37 13.38 9.18
N HIS A 209 -0.94 13.54 9.08
CA HIS A 209 -1.88 13.16 10.12
C HIS A 209 -2.66 11.93 9.68
N LEU A 210 -2.51 10.85 10.45
CA LEU A 210 -3.20 9.59 10.31
C LEU A 210 -3.87 9.31 11.66
N ASP A 211 -5.06 8.71 11.65
CA ASP A 211 -5.73 8.26 12.86
C ASP A 211 -5.68 6.73 12.93
N ASP A 212 -4.96 6.21 13.92
CA ASP A 212 -4.74 4.78 14.13
C ASP A 212 -5.82 4.13 15.02
N ASN A 213 -6.86 4.86 15.44
CA ASN A 213 -8.00 4.32 16.19
C ASN A 213 -8.96 3.54 15.28
N VAL A 214 -8.41 2.57 14.57
CA VAL A 214 -9.10 1.70 13.63
C VAL A 214 -8.92 0.23 14.01
N THR A 215 -9.83 -0.63 13.57
CA THR A 215 -9.72 -2.08 13.78
C THR A 215 -10.28 -2.87 12.61
N VAL A 216 -10.16 -4.21 12.69
CA VAL A 216 -10.64 -5.13 11.67
C VAL A 216 -11.65 -6.10 12.27
N LEU A 217 -12.80 -6.21 11.62
CA LEU A 217 -13.81 -7.23 11.91
C LEU A 217 -13.84 -8.24 10.76
N LYS A 218 -13.05 -9.31 10.89
CA LYS A 218 -13.00 -10.39 9.90
C LYS A 218 -14.11 -11.40 10.14
N MET A 219 -15.00 -11.55 9.18
CA MET A 219 -16.13 -12.47 9.28
C MET A 219 -15.69 -13.93 9.10
N PHE A 220 -16.28 -14.85 9.86
CA PHE A 220 -16.17 -16.29 9.62
C PHE A 220 -17.43 -16.99 10.13
N PRO A 221 -17.81 -18.16 9.58
CA PRO A 221 -18.94 -18.92 10.10
C PRO A 221 -18.75 -19.27 11.58
N GLY A 222 -19.65 -18.77 12.43
CA GLY A 222 -19.56 -18.98 13.88
C GLY A 222 -19.02 -17.79 14.67
N ILE A 223 -18.78 -16.63 14.04
CA ILE A 223 -18.47 -15.39 14.78
C ILE A 223 -19.54 -15.12 15.85
N THR A 224 -19.12 -14.79 17.06
CA THR A 224 -20.02 -14.67 18.22
C THR A 224 -20.30 -13.21 18.56
N ARG A 225 -21.48 -12.95 19.15
CA ARG A 225 -21.85 -11.63 19.67
C ARG A 225 -20.79 -11.03 20.59
N LYS A 226 -20.22 -11.84 21.50
CA LYS A 226 -19.19 -11.38 22.45
C LYS A 226 -17.94 -10.89 21.74
N ALA A 227 -17.50 -11.57 20.68
CA ALA A 227 -16.32 -11.16 19.91
C ALA A 227 -16.58 -9.85 19.16
N VAL A 228 -17.74 -9.74 18.51
CA VAL A 228 -18.15 -8.51 17.79
C VAL A 228 -18.27 -7.34 18.75
N GLU A 229 -18.95 -7.52 19.89
CA GLU A 229 -19.07 -6.47 20.91
C GLU A 229 -17.72 -6.08 21.51
N ALA A 230 -16.79 -7.02 21.70
CA ALA A 230 -15.44 -6.70 22.19
C ALA A 230 -14.66 -5.81 21.22
N ILE A 231 -14.71 -6.12 19.92
CA ILE A 231 -14.03 -5.35 18.86
C ILE A 231 -14.65 -3.96 18.71
N LEU A 232 -15.99 -3.87 18.61
CA LEU A 232 -16.69 -2.61 18.34
C LEU A 232 -16.76 -1.66 19.54
N ASN A 233 -16.40 -2.11 20.74
CA ASN A 233 -16.36 -1.28 21.95
C ASN A 233 -14.94 -1.01 22.47
N VAL A 234 -13.91 -1.20 21.64
CA VAL A 234 -12.56 -0.70 21.93
C VAL A 234 -12.65 0.81 22.20
N SER A 235 -12.00 1.26 23.27
CA SER A 235 -12.02 2.68 23.65
C SER A 235 -11.37 3.54 22.58
N GLY A 236 -12.00 4.66 22.22
CA GLY A 236 -11.49 5.59 21.21
C GLY A 236 -11.70 5.16 19.76
N LEU A 237 -12.28 3.98 19.49
CA LEU A 237 -12.49 3.46 18.14
C LEU A 237 -13.24 4.46 17.24
N ARG A 238 -12.67 4.78 16.09
CA ARG A 238 -13.25 5.68 15.07
C ARG A 238 -13.59 4.99 13.76
N GLY A 239 -12.91 3.90 13.42
CA GLY A 239 -13.10 3.21 12.16
C GLY A 239 -12.97 1.68 12.24
N VAL A 240 -13.70 0.97 11.39
CA VAL A 240 -13.65 -0.49 11.28
C VAL A 240 -13.59 -0.89 9.81
N ILE A 241 -12.60 -1.70 9.45
CA ILE A 241 -12.65 -2.49 8.21
C ILE A 241 -13.35 -3.80 8.52
N MET A 242 -14.52 -4.02 7.93
CA MET A 242 -15.26 -5.27 8.04
C MET A 242 -14.95 -6.12 6.82
N GLU A 243 -14.22 -7.22 7.00
CA GLU A 243 -13.93 -8.15 5.91
C GLU A 243 -15.04 -9.21 5.80
N THR A 244 -15.81 -9.20 4.71
CA THR A 244 -17.04 -9.98 4.54
C THR A 244 -16.90 -11.03 3.44
N PHE A 245 -17.94 -11.85 3.26
CA PHE A 245 -17.93 -12.93 2.28
C PHE A 245 -18.36 -12.45 0.89
N GLY A 246 -17.71 -12.93 -0.17
CA GLY A 246 -18.13 -12.70 -1.55
C GLY A 246 -18.24 -11.22 -1.89
N SER A 247 -19.42 -10.74 -2.25
CA SER A 247 -19.66 -9.35 -2.68
C SER A 247 -20.19 -8.43 -1.57
N GLY A 248 -19.89 -8.70 -0.29
CA GLY A 248 -20.39 -7.89 0.84
C GLY A 248 -21.37 -8.61 1.79
N ASN A 249 -21.33 -9.94 1.87
CA ASN A 249 -22.30 -10.72 2.64
C ASN A 249 -21.82 -10.99 4.07
N THR A 250 -22.71 -10.80 5.05
CA THR A 250 -22.42 -10.99 6.48
C THR A 250 -23.47 -11.84 7.19
N ASN A 251 -23.33 -11.96 8.52
CA ASN A 251 -24.37 -12.51 9.38
C ASN A 251 -25.57 -11.54 9.42
N THR A 252 -26.77 -12.02 9.10
CA THR A 252 -28.00 -11.20 9.10
C THR A 252 -28.79 -11.28 10.40
N GLN A 253 -28.27 -11.96 11.43
CA GLN A 253 -28.95 -12.08 12.72
C GLN A 253 -29.16 -10.69 13.36
N PRO A 254 -30.34 -10.41 13.95
CA PRO A 254 -30.67 -9.08 14.48
C PRO A 254 -29.64 -8.52 15.46
N TRP A 255 -29.05 -9.36 16.32
CA TRP A 255 -28.04 -8.93 17.27
C TRP A 255 -26.78 -8.38 16.59
N PHE A 256 -26.41 -8.90 15.41
CA PHE A 256 -25.21 -8.49 14.69
C PHE A 256 -25.41 -7.10 14.09
N ILE A 257 -26.54 -6.92 13.40
CA ILE A 257 -26.96 -5.62 12.85
C ILE A 257 -27.10 -4.58 13.97
N GLU A 258 -27.66 -4.96 15.12
CA GLU A 258 -27.75 -4.08 16.30
C GLU A 258 -26.37 -3.65 16.82
N CYS A 259 -25.38 -4.55 16.86
CA CYS A 259 -24.02 -4.22 17.27
C CYS A 259 -23.37 -3.21 16.32
N LEU A 260 -23.47 -3.44 15.01
CA LEU A 260 -22.96 -2.52 13.99
C LEU A 260 -23.65 -1.16 14.08
N LYS A 261 -24.98 -1.14 14.16
CA LYS A 261 -25.75 0.09 14.27
C LYS A 261 -25.34 0.90 15.50
N LYS A 262 -25.17 0.26 16.67
CA LYS A 262 -24.70 0.93 17.89
C LYS A 262 -23.33 1.56 17.74
N ALA A 263 -22.42 0.93 17.00
CA ALA A 263 -21.11 1.51 16.72
C ALA A 263 -21.23 2.74 15.79
N ILE A 264 -22.03 2.62 14.72
CA ILE A 264 -22.28 3.72 13.77
C ILE A 264 -22.97 4.90 14.45
N ASP A 265 -23.95 4.65 15.33
CA ASP A 265 -24.65 5.68 16.12
C ASP A 265 -23.68 6.43 17.07
N LYS A 266 -22.56 5.81 17.47
CA LYS A 266 -21.47 6.45 18.24
C LYS A 266 -20.48 7.22 17.36
N GLY A 267 -20.67 7.21 16.04
CA GLY A 267 -19.80 7.88 15.07
C GLY A 267 -18.69 7.01 14.48
N VAL A 268 -18.68 5.69 14.75
CA VAL A 268 -17.70 4.77 14.14
C VAL A 268 -18.02 4.58 12.65
N ILE A 269 -17.03 4.79 11.79
CA ILE A 269 -17.14 4.49 10.36
C ILE A 269 -16.88 3.01 10.12
N ILE A 270 -17.78 2.31 9.44
CA ILE A 270 -17.61 0.90 9.09
C ILE A 270 -17.56 0.78 7.57
N VAL A 271 -16.42 0.29 7.06
CA VAL A 271 -16.16 0.05 5.64
C VAL A 271 -16.20 -1.46 5.39
N ASP A 272 -17.07 -1.89 4.48
CA ASP A 272 -17.16 -3.30 4.06
C ASP A 272 -16.23 -3.57 2.89
N ILE A 273 -15.28 -4.50 3.06
CA ILE A 273 -14.46 -5.06 1.99
C ILE A 273 -14.64 -6.58 1.93
N THR A 274 -14.35 -7.17 0.78
CA THR A 274 -14.39 -8.63 0.64
C THR A 274 -13.13 -9.29 1.20
N GLN A 275 -13.27 -10.49 1.75
CA GLN A 275 -12.14 -11.39 2.05
C GLN A 275 -11.55 -12.04 0.81
N CYS A 276 -12.28 -12.01 -0.31
CA CYS A 276 -11.79 -12.55 -1.57
C CYS A 276 -10.67 -11.66 -2.10
N ASP A 277 -9.66 -12.28 -2.71
CA ASP A 277 -8.52 -11.55 -3.27
C ASP A 277 -8.90 -10.67 -4.46
N GLY A 278 -9.97 -11.02 -5.18
CA GLY A 278 -10.50 -10.27 -6.30
C GLY A 278 -12.02 -10.15 -6.25
N GLY A 279 -12.54 -9.15 -6.94
CA GLY A 279 -13.95 -8.74 -6.90
C GLY A 279 -14.19 -7.44 -6.14
N SER A 280 -15.45 -7.05 -6.04
CA SER A 280 -15.91 -5.79 -5.47
C SER A 280 -17.08 -6.02 -4.51
N VAL A 281 -17.16 -5.21 -3.45
CA VAL A 281 -18.33 -5.16 -2.56
C VAL A 281 -19.44 -4.33 -3.19
N GLU A 282 -20.63 -4.94 -3.26
CA GLU A 282 -21.84 -4.34 -3.85
C GLU A 282 -22.96 -4.34 -2.80
N LEU A 283 -22.86 -3.41 -1.85
CA LEU A 283 -23.88 -3.24 -0.81
C LEU A 283 -25.25 -2.97 -1.44
N GLY A 284 -26.26 -3.72 -0.98
CA GLY A 284 -27.63 -3.63 -1.46
C GLY A 284 -27.99 -4.51 -2.66
N LYS A 285 -27.00 -5.12 -3.35
CA LYS A 285 -27.27 -6.06 -4.46
C LYS A 285 -27.96 -7.35 -4.00
N TYR A 286 -27.60 -7.83 -2.82
CA TYR A 286 -28.21 -9.01 -2.20
C TYR A 286 -29.01 -8.59 -0.97
N GLU A 287 -30.09 -9.31 -0.67
CA GLU A 287 -30.94 -9.05 0.51
C GLU A 287 -30.13 -9.04 1.82
N THR A 288 -29.09 -9.86 1.90
CA THR A 288 -28.16 -9.98 3.03
C THR A 288 -27.33 -8.72 3.31
N SER A 289 -27.10 -7.86 2.32
CA SER A 289 -26.30 -6.64 2.48
C SER A 289 -27.14 -5.35 2.53
N GLN A 290 -28.44 -5.42 2.22
CA GLN A 290 -29.35 -4.25 2.33
C GLN A 290 -29.44 -3.68 3.76
N PRO A 291 -29.59 -4.49 4.83
CA PRO A 291 -29.61 -3.96 6.19
C PRO A 291 -28.32 -3.21 6.56
N LEU A 292 -27.17 -3.63 6.05
CA LEU A 292 -25.88 -2.98 6.29
C LEU A 292 -25.85 -1.57 5.70
N GLN A 293 -26.28 -1.43 4.45
CA GLN A 293 -26.38 -0.13 3.78
C GLN A 293 -27.34 0.81 4.52
N GLN A 294 -28.49 0.28 4.95
CA GLN A 294 -29.51 1.06 5.68
C GLN A 294 -29.02 1.60 7.02
N ILE A 295 -28.18 0.85 7.74
CA ILE A 295 -27.59 1.32 9.01
C ILE A 295 -26.37 2.21 8.80
N GLY A 296 -25.90 2.39 7.55
CA GLY A 296 -24.84 3.33 7.20
C GLY A 296 -23.43 2.74 7.11
N VAL A 297 -23.30 1.43 6.93
CA VAL A 297 -22.06 0.78 6.45
C VAL A 297 -21.80 1.26 5.01
N ILE A 298 -20.54 1.57 4.70
CA ILE A 298 -20.13 2.03 3.37
C ILE A 298 -19.32 0.96 2.63
N SER A 299 -19.36 0.99 1.30
CA SER A 299 -18.63 0.02 0.48
C SER A 299 -17.17 0.44 0.34
N GLY A 300 -16.25 -0.50 0.53
CA GLY A 300 -14.86 -0.36 0.14
C GLY A 300 -14.60 -0.77 -1.32
N HIS A 301 -15.64 -1.10 -2.08
CA HIS A 301 -15.57 -1.55 -3.47
C HIS A 301 -14.57 -2.71 -3.65
N ASP A 302 -13.60 -2.55 -4.54
CA ASP A 302 -12.57 -3.53 -4.91
C ASP A 302 -11.20 -3.21 -4.28
N MET A 303 -11.16 -2.39 -3.22
CA MET A 303 -9.94 -2.10 -2.46
C MET A 303 -9.36 -3.38 -1.86
N THR A 304 -8.03 -3.46 -1.85
CA THR A 304 -7.32 -4.45 -1.02
C THR A 304 -7.46 -4.10 0.46
N PHE A 305 -7.19 -5.06 1.35
CA PHE A 305 -7.16 -4.79 2.79
C PHE A 305 -6.13 -3.71 3.15
N GLU A 306 -4.95 -3.79 2.54
CA GLU A 306 -3.84 -2.85 2.72
C GLU A 306 -4.24 -1.42 2.36
N ALA A 307 -4.94 -1.25 1.23
CA ALA A 307 -5.43 0.04 0.80
C ALA A 307 -6.58 0.53 1.69
N ALA A 308 -7.54 -0.33 2.02
CA ALA A 308 -8.70 0.06 2.80
C ALA A 308 -8.35 0.53 4.21
N ILE A 309 -7.48 -0.20 4.93
CA ILE A 309 -7.09 0.16 6.31
C ILE A 309 -6.27 1.45 6.33
N THR A 310 -5.32 1.61 5.40
CA THR A 310 -4.47 2.81 5.32
C THR A 310 -5.23 4.03 4.83
N LYS A 311 -6.19 3.85 3.91
CA LYS A 311 -7.12 4.91 3.49
C LYS A 311 -8.01 5.35 4.66
N LEU A 312 -8.55 4.41 5.43
CA LEU A 312 -9.37 4.74 6.59
C LEU A 312 -8.59 5.54 7.63
N MET A 313 -7.37 5.13 7.96
CA MET A 313 -6.46 5.88 8.84
C MET A 313 -6.20 7.29 8.29
N PHE A 314 -5.93 7.40 6.99
CA PHE A 314 -5.69 8.68 6.32
C PHE A 314 -6.88 9.62 6.38
N VAL A 315 -8.08 9.16 5.97
CA VAL A 315 -9.28 10.00 5.90
C VAL A 315 -9.74 10.43 7.30
N LEU A 316 -9.66 9.56 8.29
CA LEU A 316 -10.00 9.91 9.68
C LEU A 316 -9.07 10.98 10.27
N GLY A 317 -7.82 11.04 9.81
CA GLY A 317 -6.85 12.08 10.16
C GLY A 317 -7.04 13.43 9.45
N GLN A 318 -8.04 13.57 8.56
CA GLN A 318 -8.31 14.82 7.84
C GLN A 318 -9.33 15.75 8.55
N ASP A 319 -9.80 15.39 9.75
CA ASP A 319 -10.75 16.18 10.55
C ASP A 319 -12.02 16.62 9.79
N LEU A 320 -12.52 15.75 8.92
CA LEU A 320 -13.72 15.99 8.13
C LEU A 320 -15.00 15.70 8.93
N ASP A 321 -16.11 16.32 8.52
CA ASP A 321 -17.42 15.92 9.02
C ASP A 321 -17.79 14.50 8.55
N PRO A 322 -18.69 13.78 9.25
CA PRO A 322 -19.00 12.39 8.95
C PRO A 322 -19.45 12.12 7.51
N ALA A 323 -20.17 13.05 6.87
CA ALA A 323 -20.64 12.86 5.50
C ALA A 323 -19.46 12.98 4.52
N SER A 324 -18.60 13.98 4.70
CA SER A 324 -17.38 14.16 3.91
C SER A 324 -16.38 13.02 4.12
N THR A 325 -16.24 12.50 5.35
CA THR A 325 -15.42 11.30 5.64
C THR A 325 -15.90 10.10 4.83
N LYS A 326 -17.20 9.79 4.86
CA LYS A 326 -17.77 8.67 4.10
C LYS A 326 -17.58 8.85 2.59
N ALA A 327 -17.91 10.03 2.07
CA ALA A 327 -17.75 10.34 0.65
C ALA A 327 -16.30 10.20 0.18
N MET A 328 -15.33 10.65 0.98
CA MET A 328 -13.90 10.52 0.65
C MET A 328 -13.41 9.07 0.68
N ILE A 329 -13.95 8.23 1.57
CA ILE A 329 -13.65 6.78 1.60
C ILE A 329 -14.21 6.07 0.38
N GLU A 330 -15.42 6.41 -0.07
CA GLU A 330 -16.06 5.78 -1.24
C GLU A 330 -15.54 6.31 -2.59
N THR A 331 -14.80 7.42 -2.59
CA THR A 331 -14.26 8.03 -3.82
C THR A 331 -12.81 7.61 -4.06
N SER A 332 -12.47 7.23 -5.30
CA SER A 332 -11.08 6.93 -5.68
C SER A 332 -10.19 8.16 -5.55
N LEU A 333 -9.21 8.12 -4.64
CA LEU A 333 -8.29 9.24 -4.42
C LEU A 333 -7.02 9.11 -5.25
N ARG A 334 -6.52 7.87 -5.38
CA ARG A 334 -5.22 7.52 -5.93
C ARG A 334 -5.29 6.22 -6.73
N GLY A 335 -6.45 5.93 -7.30
CA GLY A 335 -6.67 4.75 -8.13
C GLY A 335 -6.74 3.43 -7.34
N GLU A 336 -6.92 3.48 -6.03
CA GLU A 336 -7.03 2.34 -5.10
C GLU A 336 -8.34 1.55 -5.26
N LEU A 337 -9.37 2.19 -5.80
CA LEU A 337 -10.67 1.59 -6.05
C LEU A 337 -11.22 1.95 -7.42
N THR A 338 -12.05 1.05 -7.93
CA THR A 338 -12.90 1.20 -9.12
C THR A 338 -14.33 1.28 -8.61
N ALA A 339 -14.95 2.45 -8.70
CA ALA A 339 -16.38 2.54 -8.43
C ALA A 339 -17.11 1.71 -9.49
N ASN A 340 -18.16 1.00 -9.07
CA ASN A 340 -19.05 0.31 -10.01
C ASN A 340 -19.82 1.36 -10.84
N THR A 341 -19.21 1.89 -11.88
CA THR A 341 -19.96 2.41 -13.02
C THR A 341 -20.36 1.20 -13.85
N ASN A 342 -21.56 1.23 -14.44
CA ASN A 342 -22.10 0.15 -15.28
C ASN A 342 -21.33 -0.04 -16.60
N ASP A 343 -20.04 0.31 -16.67
CA ASP A 343 -19.25 0.37 -17.89
C ASP A 343 -18.42 -0.90 -18.09
N TRP A 344 -19.05 -2.07 -17.94
CA TRP A 344 -18.46 -3.34 -18.40
C TRP A 344 -18.37 -3.44 -19.93
N GLU A 345 -18.78 -2.40 -20.67
CA GLU A 345 -18.75 -2.37 -22.14
C GLU A 345 -17.51 -1.66 -22.73
N THR A 346 -16.54 -1.18 -21.93
CA THR A 346 -15.42 -0.39 -22.51
C THR A 346 -14.05 -0.54 -21.85
N ILE A 347 -13.63 -1.77 -21.51
CA ILE A 347 -12.21 -2.11 -21.27
C ILE A 347 -11.73 -3.12 -22.29
#